data_AF-A0A932Q9R6-F1
#
_entry.id   AF-A0A932Q9R6-F1
#
_cell.length_a   1.000
_cell.length_b   1.000
_cell.length_c   1.000
_cell.angle_alpha   90.00
_cell.angle_beta   90.00
_cell.angle_gamma   90.00
#
_symmetry.space_group_name_H-M   'P 1'
#
loop_
_entity.id
_entity.type
_entity.pdbx_description
1 polymer ?
#
loop_
_entity_poly.entity_id
_entity_poly.type
_entity_poly.pdbx_seq_one_letter_code
_entity_poly.pdbx_strand_id
1 'polypeptide(L)'
;MRKLIVTAFVASTVLASGALANVSLKNGNFFIGYTDLTHSGGIEPKVERVYNSKSSHDGIFGFGWGSDYEVYLKISADGSAVVHENGGGAQNRFTPPSINPGEVDKAVADIMTAKNKTGGGMSGSLAETEKTRLRNDARYRNDEWERLYDKGLVKARQVSEGAQLKSNKFSFQVITKTKDGYLRRFDNGQVQTFDEQGRLSRLADKNGNFLNLTYDKAGHIAAIQDNLNRRMSFTFNRLGKVEKVVGENNKTCTYKYNGSELVYSKDSDGNVYEYKYSSNSRHIPNTRMVATAPAA
;
A
#
# COMPACT_ATOMS: atom_id res chain seq x y z
N MET A 1 45.83 8.05 -41.06
CA MET A 1 45.12 7.09 -40.20
C MET A 1 43.81 7.73 -39.74
N ARG A 2 42.66 7.32 -40.31
CA ARG A 2 41.33 7.81 -39.91
C ARG A 2 40.84 6.97 -38.71
N LYS A 3 40.57 7.61 -37.57
CA LYS A 3 39.96 6.93 -36.41
C LYS A 3 38.46 6.82 -36.64
N LEU A 4 37.99 5.57 -36.65
CA LEU A 4 36.59 5.17 -36.73
C LEU A 4 35.89 5.59 -35.42
N ILE A 5 34.87 6.45 -35.51
CA ILE A 5 33.94 6.71 -34.40
C ILE A 5 32.91 5.59 -34.45
N VAL A 6 32.99 4.66 -33.50
CA VAL A 6 31.93 3.65 -33.29
C VAL A 6 30.88 4.29 -32.40
N THR A 7 29.80 4.76 -33.02
CA THR A 7 28.58 5.15 -32.30
C THR A 7 27.90 3.87 -31.82
N ALA A 8 28.06 3.53 -30.54
CA ALA A 8 27.29 2.47 -29.92
C ALA A 8 25.84 2.92 -29.80
N PHE A 9 24.99 2.41 -30.69
CA PHE A 9 23.55 2.41 -30.50
C PHE A 9 23.26 1.55 -29.27
N VAL A 10 22.97 2.17 -28.12
CA VAL A 10 22.33 1.46 -27.01
C VAL A 10 20.90 1.20 -27.47
N ALA A 11 20.67 0.02 -28.03
CA ALA A 11 19.34 -0.49 -28.22
C ALA A 11 18.69 -0.55 -26.83
N SER A 12 17.85 0.44 -26.53
CA SER A 12 16.92 0.36 -25.41
C SER A 12 15.94 -0.75 -25.76
N THR A 13 16.20 -1.95 -25.25
CA THR A 13 15.23 -3.02 -25.24
C THR A 13 14.05 -2.56 -24.41
N VAL A 14 12.98 -2.17 -25.08
CA VAL A 14 11.64 -2.11 -24.49
C VAL A 14 11.30 -3.55 -24.12
N LEU A 15 11.54 -3.91 -22.85
CA LEU A 15 10.98 -5.14 -22.31
C LEU A 15 9.47 -5.00 -22.41
N ALA A 16 8.84 -5.84 -23.21
CA ALA A 16 7.39 -5.96 -23.21
C ALA A 16 6.94 -6.21 -21.77
N SER A 17 6.04 -5.35 -21.28
CA SER A 17 5.42 -5.43 -19.97
C SER A 17 4.61 -6.72 -19.86
N GLY A 18 5.25 -7.81 -19.46
CA GLY A 18 4.63 -9.13 -19.33
C GLY A 18 3.82 -9.26 -18.04
N ALA A 19 2.74 -10.04 -18.08
CA ALA A 19 2.01 -10.43 -16.88
C ALA A 19 2.73 -11.58 -16.16
N LEU A 20 2.87 -11.50 -14.83
CA LEU A 20 3.40 -12.60 -14.01
C LEU A 20 2.27 -13.22 -13.20
N ALA A 21 1.87 -14.45 -13.53
CA ALA A 21 0.79 -15.18 -12.88
C ALA A 21 1.31 -16.42 -12.13
N ASN A 22 0.80 -16.67 -10.92
CA ASN A 22 1.21 -17.81 -10.10
C ASN A 22 0.07 -18.28 -9.19
N VAL A 23 0.10 -19.56 -8.81
CA VAL A 23 -0.82 -20.17 -7.84
C VAL A 23 -0.03 -20.85 -6.73
N SER A 24 -0.33 -20.50 -5.48
CA SER A 24 0.23 -21.21 -4.33
C SER A 24 -0.44 -22.57 -4.17
N LEU A 25 0.31 -23.65 -4.40
CA LEU A 25 -0.19 -25.02 -4.20
C LEU A 25 -0.54 -25.33 -2.73
N LYS A 26 0.02 -24.58 -1.77
CA LYS A 26 -0.22 -24.80 -0.33
C LYS A 26 -1.60 -24.36 0.12
N ASN A 27 -2.15 -23.30 -0.48
CA ASN A 27 -3.39 -22.70 0.00
C ASN A 27 -4.34 -22.26 -1.11
N GLY A 28 -4.02 -22.50 -2.38
CA GLY A 28 -4.83 -22.11 -3.53
C GLY A 28 -4.88 -20.59 -3.78
N ASN A 29 -3.96 -19.80 -3.20
CA ASN A 29 -3.90 -18.37 -3.49
C ASN A 29 -3.38 -18.14 -4.91
N PHE A 30 -4.22 -17.57 -5.77
CA PHE A 30 -3.83 -17.04 -7.08
C PHE A 30 -3.39 -15.59 -6.97
N PHE A 31 -2.29 -15.25 -7.64
CA PHE A 31 -1.79 -13.89 -7.74
C PHE A 31 -1.30 -13.60 -9.17
N ILE A 32 -1.57 -12.40 -9.66
CA ILE A 32 -1.16 -11.95 -10.98
C ILE A 32 -0.79 -10.46 -10.98
N GLY A 33 0.37 -10.12 -11.56
CA GLY A 33 0.88 -8.75 -11.67
C GLY A 33 0.95 -8.25 -13.12
N TYR A 34 0.73 -6.96 -13.32
CA TYR A 34 0.86 -6.25 -14.60
C TYR A 34 1.59 -4.92 -14.39
N THR A 35 2.66 -4.68 -15.14
CA THR A 35 3.28 -3.36 -15.25
C THR A 35 2.56 -2.57 -16.34
N ASP A 36 1.79 -1.56 -15.96
CA ASP A 36 1.02 -0.79 -16.95
C ASP A 36 1.83 0.39 -17.51
N LEU A 37 2.74 0.95 -16.72
CA LEU A 37 3.61 2.05 -17.11
C LEU A 37 4.92 1.93 -16.37
N THR A 38 6.04 2.09 -17.06
CA THR A 38 7.36 2.21 -16.42
C THR A 38 8.25 3.11 -17.27
N HIS A 39 9.26 3.69 -16.64
CA HIS A 39 10.39 4.26 -17.35
C HIS A 39 11.68 4.02 -16.57
N SER A 40 12.81 3.93 -17.27
CA SER A 40 14.09 3.66 -16.60
C SER A 40 14.45 4.77 -15.61
N GLY A 41 14.81 4.41 -14.39
CA GLY A 41 15.23 5.32 -13.33
C GLY A 41 16.04 4.59 -12.27
N GLY A 42 16.67 5.33 -11.35
CA GLY A 42 17.49 4.73 -10.30
C GLY A 42 16.66 3.84 -9.36
N ILE A 43 15.57 4.41 -8.82
CA ILE A 43 14.41 3.60 -8.42
C ILE A 43 13.47 3.64 -9.62
N GLU A 44 13.19 2.48 -10.22
CA GLU A 44 12.35 2.38 -11.40
C GLU A 44 10.92 2.85 -11.07
N PRO A 45 10.48 4.02 -11.59
CA PRO A 45 9.12 4.50 -11.39
C PRO A 45 8.20 3.67 -12.28
N LYS A 46 7.30 2.89 -11.67
CA LYS A 46 6.39 2.01 -12.38
C LYS A 46 4.98 2.08 -11.81
N VAL A 47 3.95 2.07 -12.64
CA VAL A 47 2.59 1.73 -12.21
C VAL A 47 2.41 0.24 -12.43
N GLU A 48 2.31 -0.49 -11.32
CA GLU A 48 2.02 -1.91 -11.32
C GLU A 48 0.70 -2.18 -10.60
N ARG A 49 -0.06 -3.13 -11.17
CA ARG A 49 -1.28 -3.69 -10.61
C ARG A 49 -1.06 -5.13 -10.24
N VAL A 50 -1.35 -5.49 -9.00
CA VAL A 50 -1.27 -6.87 -8.52
C VAL A 50 -2.63 -7.31 -8.00
N TYR A 51 -3.18 -8.37 -8.56
CA TYR A 51 -4.35 -9.05 -8.04
C TYR A 51 -3.94 -10.20 -7.12
N ASN A 52 -4.63 -10.34 -6.00
CA ASN A 52 -4.48 -11.46 -5.07
C ASN A 52 -5.86 -12.00 -4.66
N SER A 53 -6.13 -13.26 -5.02
CA SER A 53 -7.45 -13.90 -4.84
C SER A 53 -7.90 -14.07 -3.40
N LYS A 54 -6.99 -13.94 -2.43
CA LYS A 54 -7.28 -14.02 -1.00
C LYS A 54 -7.21 -12.67 -0.30
N SER A 55 -6.90 -11.60 -1.03
CA SER A 55 -6.89 -10.27 -0.47
C SER A 55 -8.31 -9.76 -0.31
N SER A 56 -8.62 -9.23 0.86
CA SER A 56 -9.82 -8.42 1.11
C SER A 56 -9.54 -6.92 0.97
N HIS A 57 -8.34 -6.55 0.49
CA HIS A 57 -7.97 -5.16 0.30
C HIS A 57 -8.70 -4.58 -0.92
N ASP A 58 -9.23 -3.37 -0.76
CA ASP A 58 -9.84 -2.61 -1.85
C ASP A 58 -8.91 -1.45 -2.23
N GLY A 59 -7.95 -1.73 -3.10
CA GLY A 59 -6.93 -0.76 -3.49
C GLY A 59 -7.43 0.26 -4.52
N ILE A 60 -6.53 1.11 -5.01
CA ILE A 60 -6.79 2.12 -6.06
C ILE A 60 -7.33 1.49 -7.34
N PHE A 61 -7.05 0.21 -7.57
CA PHE A 61 -7.50 -0.57 -8.71
C PHE A 61 -8.74 -1.43 -8.42
N GLY A 62 -9.31 -1.38 -7.22
CA GLY A 62 -10.50 -2.12 -6.85
C GLY A 62 -10.23 -3.35 -5.97
N PHE A 63 -11.30 -4.06 -5.62
CA PHE A 63 -11.24 -5.17 -4.69
C PHE A 63 -10.31 -6.31 -5.14
N GLY A 64 -9.42 -6.74 -4.25
CA GLY A 64 -8.41 -7.77 -4.52
C GLY A 64 -7.23 -7.28 -5.35
N TRP A 65 -7.28 -6.06 -5.89
CA TRP A 65 -6.19 -5.41 -6.60
C TRP A 65 -5.46 -4.43 -5.68
N GLY A 66 -4.16 -4.28 -5.89
CA GLY A 66 -3.36 -3.25 -5.26
C GLY A 66 -2.15 -2.83 -6.06
N SER A 67 -1.42 -1.87 -5.52
CA SER A 67 -0.21 -1.28 -6.10
C SER A 67 0.92 -1.19 -5.08
N ASP A 68 2.14 -1.03 -5.58
CA ASP A 68 3.34 -0.91 -4.74
C ASP A 68 3.40 0.38 -3.90
N TYR A 69 2.52 1.32 -4.21
CA TYR A 69 2.45 2.65 -3.60
C TYR A 69 1.34 2.80 -2.57
N GLU A 70 0.63 1.70 -2.28
CA GLU A 70 -0.45 1.66 -1.29
C GLU A 70 0.05 1.19 0.09
N VAL A 71 1.37 1.21 0.32
CA VAL A 71 1.95 1.00 1.65
C VAL A 71 1.50 2.11 2.58
N TYR A 72 1.00 1.75 3.76
CA TYR A 72 0.69 2.70 4.81
C TYR A 72 1.02 2.16 6.19
N LEU A 73 1.13 3.07 7.14
CA LEU A 73 1.50 2.81 8.52
C LEU A 73 0.37 3.27 9.43
N LYS A 74 -0.04 2.41 10.36
CA LYS A 74 -0.96 2.77 11.45
C LYS A 74 -0.27 2.63 12.79
N ILE A 75 -0.51 3.57 13.70
CA ILE A 75 -0.05 3.46 15.09
C ILE A 75 -1.11 2.73 15.92
N SER A 76 -0.67 1.62 16.51
CA SER A 76 -1.42 0.81 17.44
C SER A 76 -1.66 1.52 18.77
N ALA A 77 -2.66 1.04 19.51
CA ALA A 77 -3.02 1.57 20.82
C ALA A 77 -1.87 1.58 21.85
N ASP A 78 -0.91 0.66 21.73
CA ASP A 78 0.26 0.55 22.61
C ASP A 78 1.51 1.28 22.11
N GLY A 79 1.36 2.12 21.08
CA GLY A 79 2.47 2.89 20.47
C GLY A 79 3.33 2.09 19.49
N SER A 80 3.00 0.82 19.23
CA SER A 80 3.59 0.07 18.11
C SER A 80 3.12 0.65 16.77
N ALA A 81 3.88 0.42 15.71
CA ALA A 81 3.47 0.72 14.34
C ALA A 81 3.18 -0.57 13.57
N VAL A 82 2.09 -0.59 12.82
CA VAL A 82 1.75 -1.67 11.89
C VAL A 82 1.85 -1.11 10.48
N VAL A 83 2.83 -1.61 9.73
CA VAL A 83 2.94 -1.33 8.30
C VAL A 83 2.08 -2.34 7.55
N HIS A 84 1.16 -1.82 6.76
CA HIS A 84 0.34 -2.57 5.82
C HIS A 84 1.04 -2.51 4.46
N GLU A 85 1.53 -3.67 4.03
CA GLU A 85 2.20 -3.81 2.75
C GLU A 85 1.17 -4.05 1.63
N ASN A 86 1.61 -3.75 0.41
CA ASN A 86 0.85 -3.78 -0.84
C ASN A 86 -0.07 -4.99 -1.00
N GLY A 87 -1.29 -4.74 -1.50
CA GLY A 87 -2.19 -5.63 -2.26
C GLY A 87 -2.61 -6.99 -1.68
N GLY A 88 -1.77 -7.66 -0.89
CA GLY A 88 -1.97 -8.98 -0.32
C GLY A 88 -2.21 -8.98 1.20
N GLY A 89 -2.37 -7.81 1.82
CA GLY A 89 -2.71 -7.68 3.24
C GLY A 89 -1.61 -8.13 4.20
N ALA A 90 -0.35 -8.21 3.74
CA ALA A 90 0.75 -8.52 4.62
C ALA A 90 0.95 -7.37 5.61
N GLN A 91 1.01 -7.71 6.90
CA GLN A 91 1.24 -6.76 7.97
C GLN A 91 2.57 -7.04 8.66
N ASN A 92 3.34 -5.98 8.88
CA ASN A 92 4.56 -6.01 9.65
C ASN A 92 4.43 -5.09 10.87
N ARG A 93 4.63 -5.66 12.06
CA ARG A 93 4.50 -4.95 13.33
C ARG A 93 5.86 -4.56 13.86
N PHE A 94 5.98 -3.29 14.25
CA PHE A 94 7.16 -2.69 14.83
C PHE A 94 6.84 -2.24 16.25
N THR A 95 7.54 -2.78 17.23
CA THR A 95 7.30 -2.50 18.65
C THR A 95 8.36 -1.58 19.22
N PRO A 96 8.02 -0.70 20.17
CA PRO A 96 9.02 0.02 20.95
C PRO A 96 9.90 -0.96 21.74
N PRO A 97 11.09 -0.53 22.22
CA PRO A 97 11.98 -1.37 23.02
C PRO A 97 11.32 -1.90 24.30
N SER A 98 10.42 -1.11 24.87
CA SER A 98 9.54 -1.50 25.97
C SER A 98 8.14 -0.95 25.74
N ILE A 99 7.12 -1.75 26.05
CA ILE A 99 5.73 -1.30 26.06
C ILE A 99 5.44 -0.80 27.48
N ASN A 100 4.95 0.44 27.60
CA ASN A 100 4.57 1.00 28.89
C ASN A 100 3.20 0.44 29.32
N PRO A 101 3.10 -0.33 30.43
CA PRO A 101 1.84 -0.90 30.89
C PRO A 101 0.75 0.16 31.15
N GLY A 102 1.13 1.34 31.65
CA GLY A 102 0.19 2.44 31.90
C GLY A 102 -0.43 3.00 30.61
N GLU A 103 0.28 2.93 29.48
CA GLU A 103 -0.29 3.31 28.18
C GLU A 103 -1.23 2.25 27.62
N VAL A 104 -0.96 0.97 27.91
CA VAL A 104 -1.88 -0.12 27.60
C VAL A 104 -3.17 0.02 28.42
N ASP A 105 -3.07 0.33 29.72
CA ASP A 105 -4.24 0.52 30.57
C ASP A 105 -5.10 1.73 30.13
N LYS A 106 -4.48 2.84 29.73
CA LYS A 106 -5.19 3.98 29.14
C LYS A 106 -5.92 3.56 27.85
N ALA A 107 -5.24 2.84 26.95
CA ALA A 107 -5.86 2.34 25.73
C ALA A 107 -7.06 1.43 26.01
N VAL A 108 -6.94 0.51 26.97
CA VAL A 108 -8.05 -0.36 27.40
C VAL A 108 -9.22 0.48 27.92
N ALA A 109 -8.96 1.49 28.75
CA ALA A 109 -10.00 2.37 29.28
C ALA A 109 -10.72 3.17 28.18
N ASP A 110 -9.97 3.71 27.22
CA ASP A 110 -10.52 4.45 26.07
C ASP A 110 -11.42 3.54 25.20
N ILE A 111 -10.94 2.32 24.90
CA ILE A 111 -11.72 1.32 24.13
C ILE A 111 -13.01 0.97 24.87
N MET A 112 -12.94 0.66 26.17
CA MET A 112 -14.12 0.33 26.96
C MET A 112 -15.13 1.48 27.01
N THR A 113 -14.64 2.72 27.15
CA THR A 113 -15.48 3.92 27.13
C THR A 113 -16.20 4.07 25.79
N ALA A 114 -15.48 3.91 24.69
CA ALA A 114 -16.04 4.02 23.34
C ALA A 114 -17.05 2.89 23.03
N LYS A 115 -16.78 1.65 23.46
CA LYS A 115 -17.70 0.51 23.31
C LYS A 115 -18.98 0.73 24.12
N ASN A 116 -18.89 1.23 25.35
CA ASN A 116 -20.06 1.49 26.19
C ASN A 116 -20.99 2.56 25.62
N LYS A 117 -20.44 3.58 24.94
CA LYS A 117 -21.24 4.61 24.25
C LYS A 117 -22.06 4.06 23.07
N THR A 118 -21.65 2.94 22.48
CA THR A 118 -22.23 2.44 21.21
C THR A 118 -22.97 1.10 21.32
N GLY A 119 -22.74 0.34 22.40
CA GLY A 119 -23.20 -1.05 22.52
C GLY A 119 -24.07 -1.36 23.74
N GLY A 120 -24.69 -0.37 24.38
CA GLY A 120 -25.66 -0.61 25.47
C GLY A 120 -25.05 -0.86 26.86
N GLY A 121 -23.83 -0.37 27.13
CA GLY A 121 -23.20 -0.39 28.46
C GLY A 121 -22.83 -1.79 28.97
N MET A 122 -21.56 -2.18 28.81
CA MET A 122 -21.02 -3.40 29.41
C MET A 122 -20.66 -3.15 30.88
N SER A 123 -21.15 -4.01 31.79
CA SER A 123 -20.91 -3.92 33.23
C SER A 123 -20.60 -5.28 33.86
N GLY A 124 -20.18 -5.27 35.14
CA GLY A 124 -19.92 -6.48 35.92
C GLY A 124 -18.87 -7.40 35.29
N SER A 125 -19.10 -8.70 35.38
CA SER A 125 -18.15 -9.73 34.92
C SER A 125 -17.80 -9.61 33.43
N LEU A 126 -18.74 -9.20 32.59
CA LEU A 126 -18.51 -9.05 31.14
C LEU A 126 -17.48 -7.95 30.86
N ALA A 127 -17.60 -6.81 31.55
CA ALA A 127 -16.66 -5.71 31.39
C ALA A 127 -15.24 -6.10 31.83
N GLU A 128 -15.12 -6.94 32.86
CA GLU A 128 -13.81 -7.37 33.35
C GLU A 128 -13.17 -8.41 32.42
N THR A 129 -13.94 -9.38 31.91
CA THR A 129 -13.45 -10.32 30.87
C THR A 129 -12.93 -9.59 29.64
N GLU A 130 -13.66 -8.56 29.19
CA GLU A 130 -13.26 -7.77 28.03
C GLU A 130 -11.96 -6.99 28.28
N LYS A 131 -11.83 -6.32 29.44
CA LYS A 131 -10.58 -5.64 29.82
C LYS A 131 -9.40 -6.62 29.88
N THR A 132 -9.59 -7.81 30.45
CA THR A 132 -8.54 -8.84 30.52
C THR A 132 -8.10 -9.26 29.12
N ARG A 133 -9.05 -9.48 28.20
CA ARG A 133 -8.74 -9.81 26.81
C ARG A 133 -7.97 -8.69 26.12
N LEU A 134 -8.43 -7.44 26.25
CA LEU A 134 -7.76 -6.26 25.67
C LEU A 134 -6.35 -6.05 26.25
N ARG A 135 -6.09 -6.39 27.51
CA ARG A 135 -4.73 -6.32 28.08
C ARG A 135 -3.81 -7.40 27.50
N ASN A 136 -4.29 -8.64 27.46
CA ASN A 136 -3.47 -9.81 27.18
C ASN A 136 -3.30 -10.10 25.68
N ASP A 137 -4.21 -9.64 24.83
CA ASP A 137 -4.14 -9.82 23.38
C ASP A 137 -3.90 -8.48 22.67
N ALA A 138 -2.64 -8.24 22.33
CA ALA A 138 -2.22 -7.02 21.62
C ALA A 138 -2.82 -6.89 20.22
N ARG A 139 -3.11 -8.00 19.53
CA ARG A 139 -3.74 -7.95 18.20
C ARG A 139 -5.20 -7.54 18.37
N TYR A 140 -5.92 -8.22 19.26
CA TYR A 140 -7.31 -7.90 19.54
C TYR A 140 -7.50 -6.45 19.98
N ARG A 141 -6.65 -5.96 20.89
CA ARG A 141 -6.65 -4.56 21.32
C ARG A 141 -6.42 -3.60 20.16
N ASN A 142 -5.49 -3.92 19.27
CA ASN A 142 -5.20 -3.09 18.10
C ASN A 142 -6.39 -3.06 17.13
N ASP A 143 -6.97 -4.22 16.83
CA ASP A 143 -8.08 -4.34 15.90
C ASP A 143 -9.32 -3.57 16.41
N GLU A 144 -9.59 -3.64 17.72
CA GLU A 144 -10.65 -2.84 18.35
C GLU A 144 -10.34 -1.34 18.31
N TRP A 145 -9.10 -0.95 18.58
CA TRP A 145 -8.68 0.45 18.52
C TRP A 145 -8.85 1.03 17.12
N GLU A 146 -8.35 0.34 16.09
CA GLU A 146 -8.48 0.77 14.70
C GLU A 146 -9.95 0.89 14.30
N ARG A 147 -10.78 -0.11 14.63
CA ARG A 147 -12.22 -0.08 14.36
C ARG A 147 -12.91 1.14 15.00
N LEU A 148 -12.50 1.53 16.20
CA LEU A 148 -13.05 2.68 16.91
C LEU A 148 -12.49 4.00 16.36
N TYR A 149 -11.21 4.03 15.97
CA TYR A 149 -10.56 5.18 15.37
C TYR A 149 -11.20 5.53 14.03
N ASP A 150 -11.45 4.54 13.18
CA ASP A 150 -12.11 4.70 11.88
C ASP A 150 -13.56 5.23 12.04
N LYS A 151 -14.18 5.03 13.20
CA LYS A 151 -15.49 5.59 13.57
C LYS A 151 -15.40 6.96 14.26
N GLY A 152 -14.20 7.50 14.45
CA GLY A 152 -13.98 8.76 15.17
C GLY A 152 -14.23 8.68 16.68
N LEU A 153 -14.25 7.48 17.27
CA LEU A 153 -14.59 7.27 18.69
C LEU A 153 -13.37 7.29 19.63
N VAL A 154 -12.18 7.08 19.08
CA VAL A 154 -10.89 7.23 19.79
C VAL A 154 -9.95 8.09 18.96
N LYS A 155 -8.94 8.68 19.61
CA LYS A 155 -7.96 9.57 18.95
C LYS A 155 -6.75 8.77 18.44
N ALA A 156 -6.02 9.33 17.49
CA ALA A 156 -4.75 8.76 17.04
C ALA A 156 -3.74 8.71 18.19
N ARG A 157 -3.10 7.55 18.38
CA ARG A 157 -2.07 7.37 19.38
C ARG A 157 -0.80 8.13 18.97
N GLN A 158 -0.21 8.86 19.92
CA GLN A 158 1.02 9.61 19.68
C GLN A 158 2.23 8.80 20.14
N VAL A 159 3.27 8.83 19.32
CA VAL A 159 4.61 8.31 19.61
C VAL A 159 5.55 9.51 19.67
N SER A 160 6.40 9.54 20.69
CA SER A 160 7.37 10.64 20.87
C SER A 160 8.32 10.72 19.68
N GLU A 161 8.66 11.94 19.27
CA GLU A 161 9.70 12.17 18.25
C GLU A 161 11.02 11.50 18.65
N GLY A 162 11.70 10.89 17.68
CA GLY A 162 12.94 10.14 17.89
C GLY A 162 12.76 8.71 18.38
N ALA A 163 11.54 8.30 18.77
CA ALA A 163 11.29 6.91 19.17
C ALA A 163 11.60 5.95 18.01
N GLN A 164 12.30 4.85 18.34
CA GLN A 164 12.64 3.79 17.41
C GLN A 164 11.80 2.54 17.68
N LEU A 165 11.12 2.05 16.65
CA LEU A 165 10.29 0.85 16.69
C LEU A 165 10.95 -0.22 15.81
N LYS A 166 10.99 -1.46 16.29
CA LYS A 166 11.69 -2.58 15.62
C LYS A 166 10.74 -3.74 15.37
N SER A 167 10.91 -4.43 14.25
CA SER A 167 10.20 -5.68 13.97
C SER A 167 11.03 -6.90 14.38
N ASN A 168 10.35 -7.97 14.81
CA ASN A 168 10.95 -9.27 15.11
C ASN A 168 10.62 -10.34 14.05
N LYS A 169 9.91 -9.98 12.98
CA LYS A 169 9.30 -10.94 12.05
C LYS A 169 10.01 -11.05 10.70
N PHE A 170 10.73 -10.01 10.29
CA PHE A 170 11.45 -9.92 9.00
C PHE A 170 12.77 -9.16 9.21
N SER A 171 13.57 -8.96 8.14
CA SER A 171 14.92 -8.36 8.18
C SER A 171 15.06 -7.15 9.12
N PHE A 172 16.29 -6.79 9.51
CA PHE A 172 16.53 -5.68 10.44
C PHE A 172 16.02 -4.35 9.86
N GLN A 173 14.80 -4.00 10.24
CA GLN A 173 14.11 -2.78 9.84
C GLN A 173 13.75 -1.99 11.08
N VAL A 174 13.91 -0.67 10.99
CA VAL A 174 13.63 0.25 12.08
C VAL A 174 12.73 1.36 11.58
N ILE A 175 11.67 1.65 12.32
CA ILE A 175 10.83 2.83 12.12
C ILE A 175 11.19 3.86 13.18
N THR A 176 11.56 5.06 12.73
CA THR A 176 11.80 6.21 13.60
C THR A 176 10.67 7.21 13.46
N LYS A 177 10.04 7.63 14.56
CA LYS A 177 9.13 8.79 14.54
C LYS A 177 9.97 10.05 14.28
N THR A 178 9.62 10.81 13.25
CA THR A 178 10.21 12.13 12.95
C THR A 178 9.24 13.22 13.37
N LYS A 179 9.63 14.50 13.27
CA LYS A 179 8.69 15.61 13.42
C LYS A 179 7.49 15.48 12.47
N ASP A 180 7.75 15.28 11.18
CA ASP A 180 6.73 15.36 10.12
C ASP A 180 6.11 14.01 9.71
N GLY A 181 6.36 12.94 10.48
CA GLY A 181 5.84 11.61 10.17
C GLY A 181 6.71 10.49 10.71
N TYR A 182 7.04 9.53 9.84
CA TYR A 182 7.80 8.33 10.20
C TYR A 182 8.81 7.98 9.10
N LEU A 183 9.95 7.40 9.50
CA LEU A 183 10.98 6.95 8.58
C LEU A 183 11.32 5.49 8.87
N ARG A 184 11.04 4.61 7.91
CA ARG A 184 11.40 3.19 7.94
C ARG A 184 12.72 2.98 7.19
N ARG A 185 13.73 2.45 7.86
CA ARG A 185 15.01 2.04 7.24
C ARG A 185 15.05 0.54 7.11
N PHE A 186 15.52 0.10 5.94
CA PHE A 186 15.81 -1.29 5.64
C PHE A 186 17.32 -1.52 5.75
N ASP A 187 17.70 -2.76 6.03
CA ASP A 187 19.09 -3.21 6.13
C ASP A 187 19.86 -3.09 4.81
N ASN A 188 19.18 -3.20 3.67
CA ASN A 188 19.75 -2.98 2.34
C ASN A 188 19.99 -1.49 2.00
N GLY A 189 19.67 -0.57 2.92
CA GLY A 189 19.82 0.87 2.75
C GLY A 189 18.65 1.57 2.05
N GLN A 190 17.58 0.85 1.69
CA GLN A 190 16.33 1.50 1.30
C GLN A 190 15.69 2.24 2.48
N VAL A 191 14.96 3.31 2.16
CA VAL A 191 14.23 4.12 3.12
C VAL A 191 12.83 4.39 2.59
N GLN A 192 11.82 4.21 3.43
CA GLN A 192 10.47 4.69 3.21
C GLN A 192 10.17 5.82 4.20
N THR A 193 9.65 6.94 3.71
CA THR A 193 9.13 8.02 4.54
C THR A 193 7.61 8.00 4.47
N PHE A 194 6.97 8.12 5.62
CA PHE A 194 5.53 8.26 5.77
C PHE A 194 5.22 9.64 6.34
N ASP A 195 4.12 10.25 5.89
CA ASP A 195 3.61 11.48 6.48
C ASP A 195 2.98 11.24 7.87
N GLU A 196 2.49 12.30 8.52
CA GLU A 196 1.83 12.20 9.82
C GLU A 196 0.55 11.35 9.80
N GLN A 197 -0.10 11.22 8.65
CA GLN A 197 -1.27 10.35 8.45
C GLN A 197 -0.87 8.90 8.19
N GLY A 198 0.44 8.61 8.14
CA GLY A 198 0.98 7.28 7.91
C GLY A 198 0.97 6.85 6.44
N ARG A 199 0.76 7.77 5.50
CA ARG A 199 0.78 7.48 4.06
C ARG A 199 2.21 7.58 3.53
N LEU A 200 2.58 6.70 2.61
CA LEU A 200 3.91 6.69 2.00
C LEU A 200 4.16 7.98 1.20
N SER A 201 5.07 8.83 1.65
CA SER A 201 5.40 10.10 0.97
C SER A 201 6.69 10.02 0.16
N ARG A 202 7.59 9.06 0.46
CA ARG A 202 8.84 8.89 -0.28
C ARG A 202 9.39 7.47 -0.20
N LEU A 203 9.98 7.00 -1.29
CA LEU A 203 10.90 5.86 -1.31
C LEU A 203 12.29 6.36 -1.74
N ALA A 204 13.34 5.91 -1.08
CA ALA A 204 14.71 6.23 -1.43
C ALA A 204 15.62 5.00 -1.33
N ASP A 205 16.68 4.96 -2.13
CA ASP A 205 17.72 3.96 -2.06
C ASP A 205 19.00 4.53 -1.41
N LYS A 206 19.98 3.66 -1.17
CA LYS A 206 21.29 4.04 -0.61
C LYS A 206 22.13 4.93 -1.53
N ASN A 207 21.80 4.99 -2.82
CA ASN A 207 22.53 5.74 -3.83
C ASN A 207 21.95 7.17 -4.01
N GLY A 208 20.91 7.52 -3.26
CA GLY A 208 20.27 8.83 -3.33
C GLY A 208 19.19 8.95 -4.41
N ASN A 209 18.84 7.86 -5.11
CA ASN A 209 17.68 7.87 -6.00
C ASN A 209 16.41 7.80 -5.16
N PHE A 210 15.35 8.46 -5.62
CA PHE A 210 14.09 8.49 -4.88
C PHE A 210 12.86 8.66 -5.76
N LEU A 211 11.72 8.26 -5.19
CA LEU A 211 10.37 8.56 -5.64
C LEU A 211 9.67 9.35 -4.54
N ASN A 212 9.11 10.50 -4.86
CA ASN A 212 8.20 11.24 -4.00
C ASN A 212 6.76 10.97 -4.42
N LEU A 213 5.88 10.76 -3.44
CA LEU A 213 4.46 10.60 -3.64
C LEU A 213 3.76 11.85 -3.09
N THR A 214 2.79 12.35 -3.85
CA THR A 214 1.95 13.47 -3.47
C THR A 214 0.51 13.03 -3.44
N TYR A 215 -0.29 13.64 -2.58
CA TYR A 215 -1.68 13.27 -2.36
C TYR A 215 -2.61 14.44 -2.64
N ASP A 216 -3.81 14.15 -3.16
CA ASP A 216 -4.87 15.13 -3.29
C ASP A 216 -5.56 15.41 -1.95
N LYS A 217 -6.53 16.34 -1.96
CA LYS A 217 -7.31 16.70 -0.75
C LYS A 217 -8.21 15.56 -0.25
N ALA A 218 -8.57 14.61 -1.11
CA ALA A 218 -9.34 13.43 -0.74
C ALA A 218 -8.46 12.31 -0.18
N GLY A 219 -7.13 12.47 -0.26
CA GLY A 219 -6.16 11.51 0.26
C GLY A 219 -5.72 10.45 -0.76
N HIS A 220 -6.09 10.57 -2.03
CA HIS A 220 -5.60 9.69 -3.09
C HIS A 220 -4.24 10.14 -3.61
N ILE A 221 -3.42 9.20 -4.11
CA ILE A 221 -2.10 9.51 -4.68
C ILE A 221 -2.30 10.37 -5.94
N ALA A 222 -1.98 11.65 -5.90
CA ALA A 222 -2.12 12.54 -7.04
C ALA A 222 -0.99 12.34 -8.07
N ALA A 223 0.24 12.14 -7.59
CA ALA A 223 1.38 11.92 -8.46
C ALA A 223 2.56 11.25 -7.76
N ILE A 224 3.39 10.63 -8.59
CA ILE A 224 4.68 10.05 -8.24
C ILE A 224 5.73 10.75 -9.08
N GLN A 225 6.77 11.25 -8.44
CA GLN A 225 7.83 11.99 -9.10
C GLN A 225 9.20 11.47 -8.67
N ASP A 226 10.09 11.22 -9.63
CA ASP A 226 11.43 10.75 -9.33
C ASP A 226 12.42 11.89 -9.06
N ASN A 227 13.68 11.52 -8.77
CA ASN A 227 14.78 12.45 -8.52
C ASN A 227 15.23 13.26 -9.75
N LEU A 228 14.71 12.96 -10.94
CA LEU A 228 14.94 13.71 -12.19
C LEU A 228 13.75 14.59 -12.56
N ASN A 229 12.77 14.74 -11.66
CA ASN A 229 11.53 15.48 -11.84
C ASN A 229 10.58 14.91 -12.90
N ARG A 230 10.77 13.64 -13.31
CA ARG A 230 9.82 12.94 -14.18
C ARG A 230 8.63 12.48 -13.37
N ARG A 231 7.43 12.56 -13.94
CA ARG A 231 6.19 12.49 -13.17
C ARG A 231 5.16 11.54 -13.79
N MET A 232 4.56 10.71 -12.94
CA MET A 232 3.33 9.97 -13.21
C MET A 232 2.19 10.62 -12.45
N SER A 233 1.14 11.06 -13.14
CA SER A 233 -0.04 11.70 -12.54
C SER A 233 -1.25 10.80 -12.63
N PHE A 234 -2.05 10.77 -11.57
CA PHE A 234 -3.18 9.87 -11.42
C PHE A 234 -4.48 10.67 -11.39
N THR A 235 -5.50 10.17 -12.08
CA THR A 235 -6.86 10.69 -12.02
C THR A 235 -7.77 9.62 -11.44
N PHE A 236 -8.60 10.00 -10.48
CA PHE A 236 -9.53 9.10 -9.79
C PHE A 236 -10.98 9.43 -10.15
N ASN A 237 -11.79 8.38 -10.25
CA ASN A 237 -13.23 8.51 -10.37
C ASN A 237 -13.87 8.84 -9.00
N ARG A 238 -15.18 9.06 -9.00
CA ARG A 238 -15.94 9.42 -7.77
C ARG A 238 -15.98 8.31 -6.71
N LEU A 239 -15.63 7.07 -7.06
CA LEU A 239 -15.54 5.94 -6.14
C LEU A 239 -14.12 5.77 -5.57
N GLY A 240 -13.20 6.69 -5.86
CA GLY A 240 -11.82 6.62 -5.40
C GLY A 240 -10.98 5.55 -6.13
N LYS A 241 -11.38 5.16 -7.35
CA LYS A 241 -10.60 4.24 -8.19
C LYS A 241 -9.90 4.98 -9.31
N VAL A 242 -8.66 4.61 -9.62
CA VAL A 242 -7.86 5.27 -10.66
C VAL A 242 -8.47 5.02 -12.04
N GLU A 243 -8.84 6.06 -12.78
CA GLU A 243 -9.38 5.93 -14.15
C GLU A 243 -8.30 6.17 -15.22
N LYS A 244 -7.26 6.93 -14.87
CA LYS A 244 -6.19 7.30 -15.80
C LYS A 244 -4.88 7.52 -15.07
N VAL A 245 -3.80 7.06 -15.68
CA VAL A 245 -2.43 7.46 -15.32
C VAL A 245 -1.77 8.06 -16.55
N VAL A 246 -1.10 9.20 -16.38
CA VAL A 246 -0.29 9.84 -17.43
C VAL A 246 1.14 9.95 -16.93
N GLY A 247 2.08 9.33 -17.66
CA GLY A 247 3.51 9.45 -17.44
C GLY A 247 4.20 10.34 -18.48
N GLU A 248 5.51 10.20 -18.58
CA GLU A 248 6.35 10.92 -19.55
C GLU A 248 5.91 10.70 -21.00
N ASN A 249 6.18 11.68 -21.88
CA ASN A 249 5.82 11.65 -23.30
C ASN A 249 4.32 11.38 -23.57
N ASN A 250 3.44 11.74 -22.63
CA ASN A 250 2.00 11.47 -22.66
C ASN A 250 1.63 9.99 -22.73
N LYS A 251 2.55 9.08 -22.38
CA LYS A 251 2.23 7.66 -22.19
C LYS A 251 1.11 7.54 -21.17
N THR A 252 0.02 6.88 -21.58
CA THR A 252 -1.24 6.90 -20.84
C THR A 252 -1.75 5.50 -20.61
N CYS A 253 -2.15 5.21 -19.37
CA CYS A 253 -2.94 4.03 -19.01
C CYS A 253 -4.38 4.44 -18.72
N THR A 254 -5.34 3.57 -19.02
CA THR A 254 -6.76 3.83 -18.76
C THR A 254 -7.44 2.62 -18.14
N TYR A 255 -8.33 2.86 -17.19
CA TYR A 255 -9.02 1.81 -16.44
C TYR A 255 -10.53 2.10 -16.43
N LYS A 256 -11.35 1.03 -16.48
CA LYS A 256 -12.81 1.15 -16.36
C LYS A 256 -13.36 0.14 -15.38
N TYR A 257 -14.48 0.51 -14.76
CA TYR A 257 -15.04 -0.21 -13.64
C TYR A 257 -16.53 -0.48 -13.83
N ASN A 258 -16.99 -1.59 -13.25
CA ASN A 258 -18.40 -1.82 -12.95
C ASN A 258 -18.57 -1.72 -11.42
N GLY A 259 -19.17 -0.63 -10.93
CA GLY A 259 -19.05 -0.28 -9.52
C GLY A 259 -17.57 -0.07 -9.14
N SER A 260 -17.08 -0.84 -8.15
CA SER A 260 -15.67 -0.83 -7.73
C SER A 260 -14.83 -1.95 -8.38
N GLU A 261 -15.44 -2.80 -9.21
CA GLU A 261 -14.73 -3.91 -9.86
C GLU A 261 -14.05 -3.43 -11.15
N LEU A 262 -12.73 -3.67 -11.27
CA LEU A 262 -11.98 -3.34 -12.47
C LEU A 262 -12.33 -4.29 -13.61
N VAL A 263 -12.97 -3.81 -14.67
CA VAL A 263 -13.42 -4.64 -15.80
C VAL A 263 -12.57 -4.46 -17.06
N TYR A 264 -11.77 -3.39 -17.10
CA TYR A 264 -10.93 -3.06 -18.25
C TYR A 264 -9.68 -2.33 -17.80
N SER A 265 -8.54 -2.65 -18.41
CA SER A 265 -7.32 -1.85 -18.33
C SER A 265 -6.64 -1.79 -19.69
N LYS A 266 -6.02 -0.65 -20.00
CA LYS A 266 -5.09 -0.49 -21.10
C LYS A 266 -3.78 0.07 -20.58
N ASP A 267 -2.68 -0.63 -20.85
CA ASP A 267 -1.35 -0.19 -20.46
C ASP A 267 -0.81 0.92 -21.39
N SER A 268 0.38 1.42 -21.07
CA SER A 268 1.04 2.50 -21.79
C SER A 268 1.60 2.11 -23.16
N ASP A 269 1.69 0.81 -23.44
CA ASP A 269 2.13 0.25 -24.72
C ASP A 269 0.93 -0.15 -25.61
N GLY A 270 -0.29 0.02 -25.10
CA GLY A 270 -1.54 -0.20 -25.83
C GLY A 270 -2.16 -1.58 -25.62
N ASN A 271 -1.57 -2.46 -24.79
CA ASN A 271 -2.18 -3.76 -24.53
C ASN A 271 -3.45 -3.59 -23.71
N VAL A 272 -4.50 -4.29 -24.11
CA VAL A 272 -5.81 -4.25 -23.49
C VAL A 272 -6.08 -5.55 -22.74
N TYR A 273 -6.53 -5.42 -21.50
CA TYR A 273 -6.97 -6.52 -20.66
C TYR A 273 -8.41 -6.30 -20.22
N GLU A 274 -9.24 -7.31 -20.42
CA GLU A 274 -10.62 -7.34 -19.94
C GLU A 274 -10.76 -8.38 -18.83
N TYR A 275 -11.54 -8.03 -17.81
CA TYR A 275 -11.73 -8.85 -16.62
C TYR A 275 -13.20 -9.19 -16.44
N LYS A 276 -13.49 -10.46 -16.18
CA LYS A 276 -14.81 -10.93 -15.76
C LYS A 276 -14.71 -11.62 -14.41
N TYR A 277 -15.62 -11.27 -13.52
CA TYR A 277 -15.71 -11.83 -12.19
C TYR A 277 -16.88 -12.79 -12.11
N SER A 278 -16.69 -13.95 -11.48
CA SER A 278 -17.80 -14.85 -11.18
C SER A 278 -18.61 -14.31 -10.00
N SER A 279 -19.93 -14.45 -10.04
CA SER A 279 -20.84 -14.11 -8.94
C SER A 279 -20.62 -14.93 -7.66
N ASN A 280 -19.77 -15.96 -7.71
CA ASN A 280 -19.68 -17.02 -6.71
C ASN A 280 -18.52 -16.75 -5.73
N SER A 281 -18.50 -15.53 -5.18
CA SER A 281 -17.70 -15.08 -4.02
C SER A 281 -16.18 -15.24 -4.10
N ARG A 282 -15.62 -15.58 -5.26
CA ARG A 282 -14.19 -15.49 -5.53
C ARG A 282 -14.03 -14.66 -6.79
N HIS A 283 -13.65 -13.39 -6.61
CA HIS A 283 -13.40 -12.40 -7.64
C HIS A 283 -12.21 -12.78 -8.55
N ILE A 284 -12.01 -14.05 -8.90
CA ILE A 284 -10.94 -14.47 -9.79
C ILE A 284 -11.23 -13.85 -11.16
N PRO A 285 -10.41 -12.90 -11.64
CA PRO A 285 -10.60 -12.35 -12.95
C PRO A 285 -10.31 -13.46 -13.98
N ASN A 286 -11.28 -13.77 -14.82
CA ASN A 286 -10.96 -14.42 -16.09
C ASN A 286 -10.43 -13.34 -17.02
N THR A 287 -9.10 -13.25 -17.14
CA THR A 287 -8.45 -12.24 -17.96
C THR A 287 -8.35 -12.70 -19.40
N ARG A 288 -8.86 -11.89 -20.32
CA ARG A 288 -8.55 -12.02 -21.75
C ARG A 288 -7.71 -10.83 -22.17
N MET A 289 -6.52 -11.11 -22.70
CA MET A 289 -5.78 -10.11 -23.45
C MET A 289 -6.46 -9.94 -24.81
N VAL A 290 -6.91 -8.73 -25.11
CA VAL A 290 -7.43 -8.38 -26.43
C VAL A 290 -6.28 -7.71 -27.16
N ALA A 291 -5.60 -8.47 -28.02
CA ALA A 291 -4.54 -7.89 -28.86
C ALA A 291 -5.20 -6.87 -29.81
N THR A 292 -4.94 -5.59 -29.60
CA THR A 292 -5.18 -4.58 -30.63
C THR A 292 -3.99 -4.61 -31.57
N ALA A 293 -4.22 -5.02 -32.82
CA ALA A 293 -3.23 -4.84 -33.87
C ALA A 293 -2.78 -3.36 -33.90
N PRO A 294 -1.49 -3.06 -34.11
CA PRO A 294 -1.07 -1.69 -34.29
C PRO A 294 -1.84 -1.10 -35.47
N ALA A 295 -2.35 0.12 -35.31
CA ALA A 295 -2.92 0.85 -36.44
C ALA A 295 -1.86 0.95 -37.54
N ALA A 296 -2.21 0.46 -38.73
CA ALA A 296 -1.38 0.51 -39.92
C ALA A 296 -1.13 1.95 -40.39
#